data_AF-A0A954FZ28-F1
#
_entry.id   AF-A0A954FZ28-F1
#
_cell.length_a   1.000
_cell.length_b   1.000
_cell.length_c   1.000
_cell.angle_alpha   90.00
_cell.angle_beta   90.00
_cell.angle_gamma   90.00
#
_symmetry.space_group_name_H-M   'P 1'
#
loop_
_entity.id
_entity.type
_entity.pdbx_description
1 polymer ?
#
loop_
_entity_poly.entity_id
_entity_poly.type
_entity_poly.pdbx_seq_one_letter_code
_entity_poly.pdbx_strand_id
1 'polypeptide(L)'
;ALCFVGRREWSRGLFLDRRSFLTSYDPKQDDSNSSILERLLQAVIPVCAGINLEYYFSYVDSTGYGCGTKLAHNITSLLGVMDGAASDLRPGLPWQMVEIHEPVRLLFVIETTKEAMQRIIANNPAIAQLVNGNWVQLAVLNTETSQIDLFRNGEFEIYKPETNKLPVVDSSIDWYRGWRDHLGFATIQKHEFAS
;
A
#
# COMPACT_ATOMS: atom_id res chain seq x y z
N ALA A 1 -3.25 -4.10 -2.53
CA ALA A 1 -3.20 -2.75 -1.93
C ALA A 1 -1.94 -2.06 -2.42
N LEU A 2 -1.99 -0.74 -2.61
CA LEU A 2 -0.91 0.07 -3.19
C LEU A 2 -0.60 1.27 -2.29
N CYS A 3 0.65 1.68 -2.21
CA CYS A 3 1.02 3.02 -1.74
C CYS A 3 1.82 3.70 -2.84
N PHE A 4 1.29 4.78 -3.40
CA PHE A 4 1.97 5.58 -4.40
C PHE A 4 2.56 6.82 -3.77
N VAL A 5 3.87 7.02 -3.94
CA VAL A 5 4.60 8.20 -3.46
C VAL A 5 5.17 8.91 -4.69
N GLY A 6 4.59 10.04 -5.06
CA GLY A 6 5.00 10.75 -6.27
C GLY A 6 4.04 11.86 -6.67
N ARG A 7 4.28 12.44 -7.84
CA ARG A 7 3.49 13.54 -8.38
C ARG A 7 2.08 13.05 -8.66
N ARG A 8 1.09 13.88 -8.33
CA ARG A 8 -0.33 13.51 -8.47
C ARG A 8 -0.74 13.26 -9.92
N GLU A 9 0.02 13.76 -10.88
CA GLU A 9 -0.19 13.52 -12.32
C GLU A 9 -0.15 12.04 -12.69
N TRP A 10 0.67 11.22 -12.02
CA TRP A 10 0.76 9.78 -12.27
C TRP A 10 -0.49 8.99 -11.87
N SER A 11 -1.22 9.45 -10.85
CA SER A 11 -2.41 8.77 -10.33
C SER A 11 -3.72 9.47 -10.71
N ARG A 12 -3.65 10.64 -11.37
CA ARG A 12 -4.82 11.42 -11.72
C ARG A 12 -5.66 10.67 -12.77
N GLY A 13 -6.94 10.48 -12.47
CA GLY A 13 -7.86 9.77 -13.36
C GLY A 13 -7.73 8.25 -13.31
N LEU A 14 -7.00 7.68 -12.33
CA LEU A 14 -6.97 6.25 -12.09
C LEU A 14 -7.95 5.86 -10.97
N PHE A 15 -8.78 4.87 -11.24
CA PHE A 15 -9.52 4.15 -10.21
C PHE A 15 -8.61 3.06 -9.62
N LEU A 16 -8.27 3.21 -8.33
CA LEU A 16 -7.37 2.31 -7.59
C LEU A 16 -8.13 1.46 -6.55
N ASP A 17 -9.39 1.14 -6.85
CA ASP A 17 -10.26 0.29 -6.04
C ASP A 17 -10.45 0.72 -4.58
N ARG A 18 -10.14 1.99 -4.27
CA ARG A 18 -10.10 2.52 -2.88
C ARG A 18 -9.11 1.75 -1.99
N ARG A 19 -8.12 1.09 -2.59
CA ARG A 19 -7.10 0.24 -1.93
C ARG A 19 -5.71 0.87 -2.01
N SER A 20 -5.65 2.20 -2.11
CA SER A 20 -4.43 2.95 -2.31
C SER A 20 -4.21 4.03 -1.24
N PHE A 21 -3.01 4.06 -0.67
CA PHE A 21 -2.48 5.26 -0.03
C PHE A 21 -1.82 6.14 -1.10
N LEU A 22 -2.08 7.45 -1.09
CA LEU A 22 -1.53 8.38 -2.09
C LEU A 22 -0.81 9.53 -1.41
N THR A 23 0.52 9.49 -1.42
CA THR A 23 1.39 10.53 -0.87
C THR A 23 1.96 11.37 -2.00
N SER A 24 1.73 12.68 -1.95
CA SER A 24 2.28 13.60 -2.96
C SER A 24 3.76 13.87 -2.68
N TYR A 25 4.59 13.69 -3.69
CA TYR A 25 6.02 14.00 -3.67
C TYR A 25 6.42 14.53 -5.05
N ASP A 26 7.25 15.56 -5.12
CA ASP A 26 7.78 16.07 -6.39
C ASP A 26 9.31 15.99 -6.36
N PRO A 27 9.91 15.05 -7.12
CA PRO A 27 11.36 14.89 -7.19
C PRO A 27 12.10 16.16 -7.61
N LYS A 28 11.45 17.08 -8.34
CA LYS A 28 12.06 18.35 -8.78
C LYS A 28 12.25 19.35 -7.65
N GLN A 29 11.57 19.14 -6.52
CA GLN A 29 11.66 20.00 -5.33
C GLN A 29 12.63 19.44 -4.28
N ASP A 30 13.21 18.28 -4.54
CA ASP A 30 14.14 17.61 -3.63
C ASP A 30 15.60 17.98 -3.97
N ASP A 31 16.49 17.69 -3.02
CA ASP A 31 17.93 17.85 -3.24
C ASP A 31 18.55 16.63 -3.95
N SER A 32 19.83 16.74 -4.32
CA SER A 32 20.56 15.66 -5.00
C SER A 32 20.69 14.38 -4.17
N ASN A 33 20.49 14.46 -2.85
CA ASN A 33 20.53 13.32 -1.94
C ASN A 33 19.15 12.68 -1.74
N SER A 34 18.07 13.34 -2.20
CA SER A 34 16.68 12.95 -1.98
C SER A 34 16.27 13.01 -0.50
N SER A 35 16.71 14.04 0.22
CA SER A 35 16.47 14.16 1.67
C SER A 35 14.99 14.35 2.04
N ILE A 36 14.20 15.02 1.19
CA ILE A 36 12.76 15.18 1.40
C ILE A 36 12.08 13.81 1.25
N LEU A 37 12.41 13.07 0.20
CA LEU A 37 11.91 11.71 -0.01
C LEU A 37 12.25 10.79 1.15
N GLU A 38 13.51 10.80 1.60
CA GLU A 38 13.95 9.95 2.71
C GLU A 38 13.11 10.18 3.96
N ARG A 39 12.97 11.45 4.39
CA ARG A 39 12.14 11.82 5.55
C ARG A 39 10.67 11.46 5.36
N LEU A 40 10.14 11.61 4.15
CA LEU A 40 8.78 11.21 3.82
C LEU A 40 8.60 9.70 3.97
N LEU A 41 9.52 8.90 3.42
CA LEU A 41 9.45 7.44 3.45
C LEU A 41 9.66 6.85 4.84
N GLN A 42 10.46 7.51 5.69
CA GLN A 42 10.61 7.15 7.12
C GLN A 42 9.27 7.17 7.87
N ALA A 43 8.33 8.03 7.47
CA ALA A 43 6.97 8.04 8.02
C ALA A 43 6.02 7.13 7.23
N VAL A 44 6.01 7.25 5.90
CA VAL A 44 5.02 6.60 5.03
C VAL A 44 5.16 5.08 5.02
N ILE A 45 6.39 4.55 4.89
CA ILE A 45 6.61 3.12 4.75
C ILE A 45 6.17 2.37 6.02
N PRO A 46 6.65 2.71 7.24
CA PRO A 46 6.26 1.99 8.44
C PRO A 46 4.76 2.07 8.74
N VAL A 47 4.15 3.24 8.55
CA VAL A 47 2.71 3.43 8.81
C VAL A 47 1.86 2.60 7.85
N CYS A 48 2.10 2.71 6.54
CA CYS A 48 1.30 1.99 5.56
C CYS A 48 1.55 0.47 5.63
N ALA A 49 2.80 0.07 5.87
CA ALA A 49 3.15 -1.33 6.09
C ALA A 49 2.48 -1.90 7.35
N GLY A 50 2.51 -1.17 8.47
CA GLY A 50 1.88 -1.58 9.72
C GLY A 50 0.39 -1.82 9.56
N ILE A 51 -0.34 -0.85 8.98
CA ILE A 51 -1.76 -1.00 8.70
C ILE A 51 -2.01 -2.21 7.78
N ASN A 52 -1.26 -2.35 6.68
CA ASN A 52 -1.47 -3.46 5.75
C ASN A 52 -1.20 -4.84 6.40
N LEU A 53 -0.11 -4.96 7.16
CA LEU A 53 0.27 -6.22 7.80
C LEU A 53 -0.68 -6.59 8.94
N GLU A 54 -1.21 -5.62 9.67
CA GLU A 54 -2.23 -5.86 10.70
C GLU A 54 -3.49 -6.50 10.10
N TYR A 55 -3.98 -5.99 8.96
CA TYR A 55 -5.07 -6.61 8.21
C TYR A 55 -4.68 -7.97 7.62
N TYR A 56 -3.47 -8.08 7.04
CA TYR A 56 -2.98 -9.32 6.44
C TYR A 56 -2.93 -10.45 7.48
N PHE A 57 -2.24 -10.25 8.60
CA PHE A 57 -2.06 -11.29 9.62
C PHE A 57 -3.35 -11.62 10.35
N SER A 58 -4.18 -10.61 10.65
CA SER A 58 -5.51 -10.84 11.22
C SER A 58 -6.43 -11.63 10.29
N TYR A 59 -6.25 -11.54 8.97
CA TYR A 59 -6.99 -12.35 8.01
C TYR A 59 -6.45 -13.79 7.91
N VAL A 60 -5.14 -13.96 7.70
CA VAL A 60 -4.56 -15.29 7.43
C VAL A 60 -4.55 -16.20 8.65
N ASP A 61 -4.49 -15.62 9.85
CA ASP A 61 -4.58 -16.34 11.12
C ASP A 61 -5.35 -15.49 12.14
N SER A 62 -6.68 -15.51 12.00
CA SER A 62 -7.59 -14.75 12.86
C SER A 62 -7.53 -15.16 14.34
N THR A 63 -7.00 -16.34 14.66
CA THR A 63 -6.90 -16.83 16.05
C THR A 63 -5.59 -16.40 16.69
N GLY A 64 -4.47 -16.56 15.99
CA GLY A 64 -3.13 -16.25 16.51
C GLY A 64 -2.75 -14.77 16.37
N TYR A 65 -3.06 -14.15 15.23
CA TYR A 65 -2.70 -12.77 14.93
C TYR A 65 -3.88 -11.80 14.83
N GLY A 66 -5.11 -12.31 14.74
CA GLY A 66 -6.34 -11.52 14.88
C GLY A 66 -6.90 -11.55 16.30
N CYS A 67 -8.18 -11.22 16.44
CA CYS A 67 -8.90 -11.41 17.70
C CYS A 67 -10.24 -12.17 17.57
N GLY A 68 -10.42 -12.91 16.49
CA GLY A 68 -11.64 -13.71 16.24
C GLY A 68 -12.89 -12.85 16.06
N THR A 69 -14.06 -13.38 16.44
CA THR A 69 -15.33 -12.66 16.28
C THR A 69 -15.48 -11.53 17.31
N LYS A 70 -15.93 -10.37 16.85
CA LYS A 70 -16.22 -9.20 17.72
C LYS A 70 -17.27 -9.47 18.81
N LEU A 71 -18.12 -10.49 18.62
CA LEU A 71 -19.29 -10.75 19.49
C LEU A 71 -18.94 -11.06 20.96
N ALA A 72 -17.79 -11.70 21.20
CA ALA A 72 -17.41 -12.20 22.52
C ALA A 72 -16.27 -11.39 23.17
N HIS A 73 -15.94 -10.21 22.63
CA HIS A 73 -14.79 -9.42 23.10
C HIS A 73 -15.02 -8.77 24.45
N ASN A 74 -14.09 -9.00 25.37
CA ASN A 74 -13.94 -8.26 26.61
C ASN A 74 -12.64 -7.44 26.57
N ILE A 75 -12.75 -6.11 26.57
CA ILE A 75 -11.60 -5.19 26.57
C ILE A 75 -10.77 -5.44 27.84
N THR A 76 -9.47 -5.70 27.65
CA THR A 76 -8.58 -6.05 28.75
C THR A 76 -7.37 -5.11 28.76
N SER A 77 -7.24 -4.33 29.84
CA SER A 77 -6.12 -3.41 30.11
C SER A 77 -5.82 -2.39 29.01
N LEU A 78 -6.76 -2.16 28.07
CA LEU A 78 -6.57 -1.36 26.85
C LEU A 78 -5.42 -1.86 25.94
N LEU A 79 -4.98 -3.10 26.14
CA LEU A 79 -3.91 -3.73 25.34
C LEU A 79 -4.45 -4.67 24.28
N GLY A 80 -5.68 -5.16 24.44
CA GLY A 80 -6.34 -6.08 23.53
C GLY A 80 -7.67 -6.55 24.08
N VAL A 81 -8.15 -7.68 23.56
CA VAL A 81 -9.41 -8.29 23.96
C VAL A 81 -9.22 -9.74 24.39
N MET A 82 -10.05 -10.21 25.31
CA MET A 82 -10.26 -11.63 25.57
C MET A 82 -11.55 -12.09 24.87
N ASP A 83 -11.58 -13.35 24.47
CA ASP A 83 -12.73 -14.04 23.89
C ASP A 83 -13.51 -14.76 25.00
N GLY A 84 -14.69 -14.23 25.32
CA GLY A 84 -15.48 -14.70 26.45
C GLY A 84 -14.85 -14.38 27.81
N ALA A 85 -15.16 -15.19 28.81
CA ALA A 85 -14.72 -14.95 30.19
C ALA A 85 -13.27 -15.35 30.47
N ALA A 86 -12.67 -16.20 29.63
CA ALA A 86 -11.29 -16.67 29.78
C ALA A 86 -10.70 -17.07 28.42
N SER A 87 -9.65 -16.36 28.01
CA SER A 87 -8.81 -16.69 26.85
C SER A 87 -7.45 -16.02 26.98
N ASP A 88 -6.54 -16.32 26.07
CA ASP A 88 -5.36 -15.49 25.85
C ASP A 88 -5.76 -14.08 25.39
N LEU A 89 -4.89 -13.10 25.67
CA LEU A 89 -5.04 -11.72 25.18
C LEU A 89 -4.80 -11.67 23.67
N ARG A 90 -5.73 -11.09 22.92
CA ARG A 90 -5.66 -10.97 21.46
C ARG A 90 -5.56 -9.50 21.03
N PRO A 91 -4.46 -9.05 20.40
CA PRO A 91 -4.25 -7.64 20.05
C PRO A 91 -4.65 -7.28 18.61
N GLY A 92 -4.94 -8.25 17.75
CA GLY A 92 -5.22 -8.02 16.32
C GLY A 92 -6.64 -7.55 16.01
N LEU A 93 -7.03 -7.61 14.73
CA LEU A 93 -8.34 -7.18 14.27
C LEU A 93 -9.40 -8.29 14.34
N PRO A 94 -10.68 -7.93 14.57
CA PRO A 94 -11.77 -8.89 14.52
C PRO A 94 -12.02 -9.38 13.10
N TRP A 95 -12.54 -10.60 12.98
CA TRP A 95 -12.89 -11.21 11.69
C TRP A 95 -13.78 -10.31 10.83
N GLN A 96 -14.76 -9.65 11.43
CA GLN A 96 -15.68 -8.75 10.72
C GLN A 96 -15.02 -7.50 10.12
N MET A 97 -13.82 -7.14 10.58
CA MET A 97 -13.04 -6.06 9.97
C MET A 97 -12.19 -6.54 8.80
N VAL A 98 -11.87 -7.84 8.73
CA VAL A 98 -10.94 -8.37 7.73
C VAL A 98 -11.61 -9.21 6.65
N GLU A 99 -12.78 -9.81 6.91
CA GLU A 99 -13.43 -10.77 6.00
C GLU A 99 -13.79 -10.21 4.61
N ILE A 100 -13.85 -8.87 4.47
CA ILE A 100 -14.11 -8.17 3.21
C ILE A 100 -12.83 -7.81 2.43
N HIS A 101 -11.65 -8.07 2.99
CA HIS A 101 -10.36 -7.70 2.42
C HIS A 101 -9.59 -8.93 1.92
N GLU A 102 -8.90 -8.79 0.77
CA GLU A 102 -7.91 -9.80 0.38
C GLU A 102 -6.60 -9.62 1.18
N PRO A 103 -6.01 -10.71 1.70
CA PRO A 103 -4.72 -10.68 2.37
C PRO A 103 -3.59 -10.52 1.34
N VAL A 104 -3.34 -9.29 0.93
CA VAL A 104 -2.26 -8.95 0.00
C VAL A 104 -1.19 -8.11 0.71
N ARG A 105 0.08 -8.35 0.37
CA ARG A 105 1.19 -7.49 0.81
C ARG A 105 1.16 -6.17 0.06
N LEU A 106 1.37 -5.08 0.77
CA LEU A 106 1.39 -3.73 0.22
C LEU A 106 2.52 -3.59 -0.80
N LEU A 107 2.20 -3.06 -1.98
CA LEU A 107 3.18 -2.59 -2.95
C LEU A 107 3.40 -1.09 -2.77
N PHE A 108 4.64 -0.68 -2.55
CA PHE A 108 5.06 0.72 -2.70
C PHE A 108 5.51 0.96 -4.13
N VAL A 109 4.98 2.00 -4.77
CA VAL A 109 5.48 2.54 -6.04
C VAL A 109 5.95 3.96 -5.77
N ILE A 110 7.26 4.17 -5.84
CA ILE A 110 7.90 5.41 -5.40
C ILE A 110 8.54 6.08 -6.61
N GLU A 111 8.10 7.29 -6.90
CA GLU A 111 8.70 8.10 -7.95
C GLU A 111 10.09 8.61 -7.53
N THR A 112 11.14 7.94 -8.00
CA THR A 112 12.53 8.26 -7.68
C THR A 112 13.49 7.46 -8.58
N THR A 113 14.80 7.64 -8.42
CA THR A 113 15.80 6.80 -9.08
C THR A 113 16.16 5.57 -8.25
N LYS A 114 16.67 4.53 -8.90
CA LYS A 114 17.15 3.32 -8.22
C LYS A 114 18.25 3.64 -7.22
N GLU A 115 19.17 4.53 -7.59
CA GLU A 115 20.32 4.92 -6.78
C GLU A 115 19.87 5.66 -5.51
N ALA A 116 18.90 6.57 -5.64
CA ALA A 116 18.31 7.27 -4.49
C ALA A 116 17.61 6.28 -3.56
N MET A 117 16.78 5.39 -4.11
CA MET A 117 16.07 4.40 -3.29
C MET A 117 17.03 3.42 -2.60
N GLN A 118 18.09 2.95 -3.28
CA GLN A 118 19.11 2.10 -2.67
C GLN A 118 19.81 2.78 -1.49
N ARG A 119 20.19 4.06 -1.63
CA ARG A 119 20.74 4.84 -0.50
C ARG A 119 19.76 4.93 0.66
N ILE A 120 18.49 5.24 0.37
CA ILE A 120 17.45 5.34 1.41
C ILE A 120 17.28 4.00 2.13
N ILE A 121 17.23 2.87 1.41
CA ILE A 121 17.18 1.54 2.03
C ILE A 121 18.40 1.32 2.93
N ALA A 122 19.61 1.59 2.43
CA ALA A 122 20.84 1.38 3.18
C ALA A 122 20.93 2.24 4.46
N ASN A 123 20.43 3.48 4.42
CA ASN A 123 20.47 4.42 5.54
C ASN A 123 19.36 4.17 6.58
N ASN A 124 18.35 3.37 6.25
CA ASN A 124 17.15 3.20 7.08
C ASN A 124 16.91 1.72 7.41
N PRO A 125 17.46 1.20 8.52
CA PRO A 125 17.36 -0.20 8.90
C PRO A 125 15.93 -0.74 8.98
N ALA A 126 14.98 0.07 9.47
CA ALA A 126 13.57 -0.32 9.54
C ALA A 126 12.93 -0.49 8.16
N ILE A 127 13.25 0.39 7.20
CA ILE A 127 12.80 0.26 5.81
C ILE A 127 13.46 -0.96 5.17
N ALA A 128 14.77 -1.13 5.37
CA ALA A 128 15.50 -2.29 4.86
C ALA A 128 14.92 -3.60 5.37
N GLN A 129 14.56 -3.69 6.65
CA GLN A 129 13.94 -4.88 7.22
C GLN A 129 12.61 -5.22 6.53
N LEU A 130 11.74 -4.24 6.30
CA LEU A 130 10.45 -4.44 5.65
C LEU A 130 10.60 -4.89 4.19
N VAL A 131 11.48 -4.22 3.44
CA VAL A 131 11.67 -4.47 2.01
C VAL A 131 12.45 -5.76 1.77
N ASN A 132 13.62 -5.92 2.39
CA ASN A 132 14.47 -7.11 2.21
C ASN A 132 13.83 -8.38 2.81
N GLY A 133 13.03 -8.21 3.87
CA GLY A 133 12.25 -9.31 4.47
C GLY A 133 11.01 -9.71 3.66
N ASN A 134 10.74 -9.05 2.52
CA ASN A 134 9.54 -9.24 1.71
C ASN A 134 8.22 -9.05 2.50
N TRP A 135 8.24 -8.29 3.59
CA TRP A 135 7.04 -7.91 4.33
C TRP A 135 6.17 -6.96 3.50
N VAL A 136 6.83 -6.14 2.67
CA VAL A 136 6.21 -5.28 1.66
C VAL A 136 6.91 -5.48 0.33
N GLN A 137 6.24 -5.11 -0.76
CA GLN A 137 6.84 -5.04 -2.09
C GLN A 137 7.24 -3.59 -2.40
N LEU A 138 8.30 -3.42 -3.19
CA LEU A 138 8.80 -2.10 -3.57
C LEU A 138 9.05 -2.04 -5.08
N ALA A 139 8.63 -0.94 -5.69
CA ALA A 139 8.94 -0.55 -7.04
C ALA A 139 9.33 0.93 -7.06
N VAL A 140 10.22 1.28 -7.99
CA VAL A 140 10.52 2.68 -8.31
C VAL A 140 9.97 3.02 -9.68
N LEU A 141 9.42 4.23 -9.81
CA LEU A 141 8.98 4.82 -11.06
C LEU A 141 9.99 5.91 -11.45
N ASN A 142 10.66 5.71 -12.58
CA ASN A 142 11.61 6.68 -13.12
C ASN A 142 10.88 7.95 -13.58
N THR A 143 11.38 9.09 -13.13
CA THR A 143 10.80 10.42 -13.30
C THR A 143 10.76 10.92 -14.75
N GLU A 144 11.64 10.41 -15.60
CA GLU A 144 11.84 10.87 -16.97
C GLU A 144 11.32 9.85 -17.99
N THR A 145 11.62 8.56 -17.78
CA THR A 145 11.31 7.50 -18.74
C THR A 145 9.97 6.82 -18.49
N SER A 146 9.33 7.07 -17.34
CA SER A 146 8.15 6.34 -16.86
C SER A 146 8.39 4.82 -16.67
N GLN A 147 9.65 4.38 -16.70
CA GLN A 147 10.02 2.99 -16.46
C GLN A 147 9.75 2.64 -15.00
N ILE A 148 9.16 1.47 -14.77
CA ILE A 148 9.01 0.89 -13.44
C ILE A 148 10.06 -0.20 -13.26
N ASP A 149 10.78 -0.18 -12.14
CA ASP A 149 11.69 -1.24 -11.71
C ASP A 149 11.21 -1.82 -10.37
N LEU A 150 11.09 -3.14 -10.29
CA LEU A 150 10.72 -3.89 -9.09
C LEU A 150 11.96 -4.24 -8.27
N PHE A 151 11.91 -4.02 -6.97
CA PHE A 151 12.95 -4.47 -6.06
C PHE A 151 12.74 -5.94 -5.69
N ARG A 152 13.72 -6.79 -6.00
CA ARG A 152 13.73 -8.23 -5.71
C ARG A 152 15.13 -8.66 -5.33
N ASN A 153 15.25 -9.41 -4.22
CA ASN A 153 16.51 -10.02 -3.78
C ASN A 153 17.70 -9.04 -3.68
N GLY A 154 17.45 -7.78 -3.33
CA GLY A 154 18.50 -6.76 -3.22
C GLY A 154 18.73 -5.91 -4.48
N GLU A 155 18.09 -6.26 -5.60
CA GLU A 155 18.31 -5.63 -6.90
C GLU A 155 17.02 -5.08 -7.51
N PHE A 156 17.16 -4.16 -8.46
CA PHE A 156 16.04 -3.58 -9.21
C PHE A 156 15.95 -4.21 -10.60
N GLU A 157 14.85 -4.90 -10.87
CA GLU A 157 14.55 -5.56 -12.13
C GLU A 157 13.46 -4.79 -12.90
N ILE A 158 13.65 -4.63 -14.22
CA ILE A 158 12.66 -3.96 -15.07
C ILE A 158 11.31 -4.67 -15.00
N TYR A 159 10.26 -3.93 -14.61
CA TYR A 159 8.89 -4.44 -14.70
C TYR A 159 8.42 -4.47 -16.15
N LYS A 160 7.89 -5.62 -16.57
CA LYS A 160 7.24 -5.79 -17.87
C LYS A 160 5.73 -5.88 -17.65
N PRO A 161 4.95 -4.88 -18.08
CA PRO A 161 3.51 -4.89 -17.88
C PRO A 161 2.86 -6.00 -18.73
N GLU A 162 1.85 -6.66 -18.16
CA GLU A 162 1.04 -7.64 -18.87
C GLU A 162 0.10 -6.97 -19.89
N THR A 163 -0.29 -5.73 -19.62
CA THR A 163 -1.12 -4.90 -20.49
C THR A 163 -0.69 -3.43 -20.43
N ASN A 164 -0.73 -2.75 -21.57
CA ASN A 164 -0.55 -1.30 -21.68
C ASN A 164 -1.89 -0.56 -21.81
N LYS A 165 -3.02 -1.28 -21.65
CA LYS A 165 -4.37 -0.72 -21.75
C LYS A 165 -5.14 -1.03 -20.48
N LEU A 166 -5.70 0.01 -19.89
CA LEU A 166 -6.69 -0.09 -18.83
C LEU A 166 -8.09 0.10 -19.43
N PRO A 167 -9.12 -0.55 -18.88
CA PRO A 167 -10.51 -0.20 -19.14
C PRO A 167 -10.73 1.30 -18.90
N VAL A 168 -11.53 1.94 -19.75
CA VAL A 168 -11.89 3.36 -19.64
C VAL A 168 -13.37 3.47 -19.32
N VAL A 169 -13.73 4.25 -18.31
CA VAL A 169 -15.12 4.47 -17.87
C VAL A 169 -15.38 5.95 -17.64
N ASP A 170 -16.66 6.35 -17.66
CA ASP A 170 -17.06 7.77 -17.51
C ASP A 170 -16.96 8.26 -16.07
N SER A 171 -17.11 7.35 -15.10
CA SER A 171 -17.00 7.68 -13.67
C SER A 171 -16.60 6.46 -12.83
N SER A 172 -16.12 6.72 -11.61
CA SER A 172 -15.83 5.64 -10.67
C SER A 172 -17.06 4.79 -10.36
N ILE A 173 -18.26 5.39 -10.32
CA ILE A 173 -19.49 4.66 -9.99
C ILE A 173 -19.85 3.66 -11.09
N ASP A 174 -19.59 3.98 -12.36
CA ASP A 174 -19.83 3.07 -13.48
C ASP A 174 -18.91 1.85 -13.45
N TRP A 175 -17.74 1.98 -12.84
CA TRP A 175 -16.79 0.88 -12.69
C TRP A 175 -17.13 -0.07 -11.54
N TYR A 176 -17.49 0.45 -10.35
CA TYR A 176 -17.67 -0.40 -9.17
C TYR A 176 -19.13 -0.74 -8.82
N ARG A 177 -20.13 -0.06 -9.38
CA ARG A 177 -21.53 -0.30 -8.99
C ARG A 177 -21.99 -1.71 -9.36
N GLY A 178 -22.56 -2.42 -8.39
CA GLY A 178 -23.04 -3.79 -8.57
C GLY A 178 -21.97 -4.87 -8.35
N TRP A 179 -20.72 -4.48 -8.14
CA TRP A 179 -19.62 -5.39 -7.82
C TRP A 179 -19.38 -5.44 -6.31
N ARG A 180 -19.13 -6.65 -5.80
CA ARG A 180 -18.75 -6.89 -4.40
C ARG A 180 -17.29 -7.30 -4.25
N ASP A 181 -16.75 -7.96 -5.28
CA ASP A 181 -15.36 -8.38 -5.33
C ASP A 181 -14.45 -7.22 -5.75
N HIS A 182 -13.14 -7.43 -5.57
CA HIS A 182 -12.11 -6.46 -5.93
C HIS A 182 -12.05 -6.27 -7.43
N LEU A 183 -11.83 -5.02 -7.84
CA LEU A 183 -11.75 -4.65 -9.25
C LEU A 183 -10.33 -4.27 -9.63
N GLY A 184 -9.97 -4.60 -10.87
CA GLY A 184 -8.76 -4.09 -11.49
C GLY A 184 -8.77 -2.56 -11.64
N PHE A 185 -7.64 -2.00 -12.02
CA PHE A 185 -7.52 -0.58 -12.30
C PHE A 185 -8.32 -0.19 -13.55
N ALA A 186 -8.87 1.02 -13.53
CA ALA A 186 -9.53 1.63 -14.69
C ALA A 186 -9.14 3.10 -14.82
N THR A 187 -9.22 3.64 -16.03
CA THR A 187 -9.07 5.06 -16.31
C THR A 187 -10.45 5.72 -16.28
N ILE A 188 -10.59 6.77 -15.49
CA ILE A 188 -11.77 7.63 -15.46
C ILE A 188 -11.61 8.73 -16.49
N GLN A 189 -12.57 8.87 -17.41
CA GLN A 189 -12.56 9.96 -18.39
C GLN A 189 -12.55 11.31 -17.69
N LYS A 190 -11.73 12.24 -18.19
CA LYS A 190 -11.82 13.64 -17.81
C LYS A 190 -13.02 14.24 -18.55
N HIS A 191 -14.09 14.53 -17.82
CA HIS A 191 -15.09 15.46 -18.32
C HIS A 191 -14.47 16.86 -18.28
N GLU A 192 -14.31 17.50 -19.44
CA GLU A 192 -14.10 18.95 -19.47
C GLU A 192 -15.39 19.57 -18.93
N PHE A 193 -15.37 20.01 -17.67
CA PHE A 193 -16.37 20.94 -17.21
C PHE A 193 -16.17 22.22 -18.02
N ALA A 194 -17.09 22.49 -18.95
CA ALA A 194 -17.15 23.78 -19.65
C ALA A 194 -17.16 24.88 -18.58
N SER A 195 -16.14 25.74 -18.64
CA SER A 195 -15.93 26.90 -17.76
C SER A 195 -17.09 27.89 -17.81
#